data_AF-A0A9E0KDC1-F1
#
_entry.id   AF-A0A9E0KDC1-F1
#
_cell.length_a   1.000
_cell.length_b   1.000
_cell.length_c   1.000
_cell.angle_alpha   90.00
_cell.angle_beta   90.00
_cell.angle_gamma   90.00
#
_symmetry.space_group_name_H-M   'P 1'
#
loop_
_entity.id
_entity.type
_entity.pdbx_description
1 polymer ?
#
loop_
_entity_poly.entity_id
_entity_poly.type
_entity_poly.pdbx_seq_one_letter_code
_entity_poly.pdbx_strand_id
1 'polypeptide(L)'
;MPRYRPEPVHRHGSAPKTAVLLVNLGTPAAPTAAALRPYLAEFLSDPRVIELPRWLWWPILHGIILRTRPRASAEKYASIWLPEGSPLAVYTRRQAEGVASRLEQHALAGELVVDWAMRYGSPSVASRLDALREQGVDRIVLLPMYPQYSAATVASTWDAAADWMRTRRNPPEMRLVRHFHAHPAYVRALAARVCSHWQEHGRPDRLLMSFH
;
A
#
# COMPACT_ATOMS: atom_id res chain seq x y z
N MET A 1 3.92 29.53 4.02
CA MET A 1 3.22 28.41 4.69
C MET A 1 4.12 27.84 5.78
N PRO A 2 3.60 27.44 6.95
CA PRO A 2 4.41 26.86 8.02
C PRO A 2 5.09 25.57 7.55
N ARG A 3 6.36 25.38 7.93
CA ARG A 3 7.19 24.22 7.58
C ARG A 3 6.66 22.91 8.17
N TYR A 4 6.03 22.99 9.34
CA TYR A 4 5.46 21.85 10.06
C TYR A 4 3.95 22.01 10.15
N ARG A 5 3.24 20.88 10.12
CA ARG A 5 1.79 20.86 10.30
C ARG A 5 1.41 21.07 11.78
N PRO A 6 0.23 21.66 12.06
CA PRO A 6 -0.30 21.71 13.42
C PRO A 6 -0.38 20.31 14.03
N GLU A 7 0.02 20.18 15.29
CA GLU A 7 -0.14 18.94 16.04
C GLU A 7 -1.60 18.82 16.54
N PRO A 8 -2.15 17.60 16.59
CA PRO A 8 -3.46 17.37 17.20
C PRO A 8 -3.43 17.69 18.70
N VAL A 9 -4.61 17.94 19.29
CA VAL A 9 -4.74 18.22 20.72
C VAL A 9 -4.28 17.00 21.52
N HIS A 10 -3.19 17.14 22.28
CA HIS A 10 -2.67 16.10 23.15
C HIS A 10 -3.24 16.24 24.57
N ARG A 11 -3.68 15.11 25.16
CA ARG A 11 -4.08 15.03 26.57
C ARG A 11 -3.04 14.23 27.35
N HIS A 12 -2.44 14.84 28.36
CA HIS A 12 -1.52 14.13 29.25
C HIS A 12 -2.20 12.95 29.95
N GLY A 13 -1.48 11.84 30.10
CA GLY A 13 -2.00 10.61 30.70
C GLY A 13 -2.78 9.69 29.75
N SER A 14 -2.90 10.04 28.46
CA SER A 14 -3.47 9.14 27.45
C SER A 14 -2.57 7.93 27.23
N ALA A 15 -3.15 6.73 27.14
CA ALA A 15 -2.42 5.54 26.73
C ALA A 15 -1.94 5.66 25.28
N PRO A 16 -0.71 5.21 24.95
CA PRO A 16 -0.18 5.30 23.59
C PRO A 16 -0.99 4.39 22.65
N LYS A 17 -1.53 4.96 21.57
CA LYS A 17 -2.24 4.20 20.54
C LYS A 17 -1.31 3.77 19.42
N THR A 18 -1.47 2.53 18.98
CA THR A 18 -0.71 1.93 17.88
C THR A 18 -1.60 1.76 16.66
N ALA A 19 -1.07 1.99 15.46
CA ALA A 19 -1.74 1.65 14.23
C ALA A 19 -0.95 0.65 13.40
N VAL A 20 -1.66 -0.22 12.66
CA VAL A 20 -1.11 -1.06 11.61
C VAL A 20 -1.64 -0.54 10.29
N LEU A 21 -0.76 0.04 9.48
CA LEU A 21 -1.10 0.57 8.16
C LEU A 21 -0.63 -0.39 7.07
N LEU A 22 -1.58 -1.09 6.45
CA LEU A 22 -1.34 -1.96 5.31
C LEU A 22 -1.17 -1.09 4.05
N VAL A 23 -0.06 -1.22 3.33
CA VAL A 23 0.20 -0.42 2.13
C VAL A 23 0.41 -1.30 0.92
N ASN A 24 -0.38 -1.08 -0.13
CA ASN A 24 -0.21 -1.76 -1.41
C ASN A 24 0.18 -0.78 -2.51
N LEU A 25 0.49 -1.28 -3.72
CA LEU A 25 0.99 -0.47 -4.84
C LEU A 25 0.10 0.74 -5.12
N GLY A 26 -1.20 0.51 -5.14
CA GLY A 26 -2.13 1.47 -5.69
C GLY A 26 -2.69 1.07 -7.03
N THR A 27 -3.78 1.74 -7.35
CA THR A 27 -4.60 1.49 -8.53
C THR A 27 -5.27 2.81 -8.92
N PRO A 28 -5.57 3.03 -10.20
CA PRO A 28 -6.39 4.16 -10.62
C PRO A 28 -7.77 4.15 -9.94
N ALA A 29 -8.37 5.33 -9.80
CA ALA A 29 -9.69 5.50 -9.19
C ALA A 29 -10.84 4.92 -10.03
N ALA A 30 -10.64 4.80 -11.36
CA ALA A 30 -11.60 4.24 -12.29
C ALA A 30 -10.86 3.55 -13.45
N PRO A 31 -11.48 2.61 -14.18
CA PRO A 31 -10.88 1.95 -15.34
C PRO A 31 -11.00 2.84 -16.59
N THR A 32 -10.64 4.12 -16.47
CA THR A 32 -10.73 5.11 -17.55
C THR A 32 -9.38 5.77 -17.78
N ALA A 33 -9.08 6.12 -19.03
CA ALA A 33 -7.82 6.80 -19.38
C ALA A 33 -7.59 8.07 -18.54
N ALA A 34 -8.66 8.80 -18.22
CA ALA A 34 -8.62 10.00 -17.38
C ALA A 34 -8.15 9.70 -15.95
N ALA A 35 -8.63 8.62 -15.32
CA ALA A 35 -8.21 8.23 -13.98
C ALA A 35 -6.84 7.53 -13.95
N LEU A 36 -6.45 6.88 -15.05
CA LEU A 36 -5.15 6.23 -15.17
C LEU A 36 -4.01 7.22 -15.37
N ARG A 37 -4.24 8.34 -16.04
CA ARG A 37 -3.21 9.35 -16.29
C ARG A 37 -2.55 9.87 -15.00
N PRO A 38 -3.28 10.37 -13.98
CA PRO A 38 -2.66 10.83 -12.74
C PRO A 38 -2.00 9.69 -11.96
N TYR A 39 -2.61 8.50 -11.92
CA TYR A 39 -2.00 7.32 -11.29
C TYR A 39 -0.66 6.94 -11.93
N LEU A 40 -0.61 6.84 -13.27
CA LEU A 40 0.62 6.53 -14.00
C LEU A 40 1.66 7.64 -13.86
N ALA A 41 1.21 8.91 -13.81
CA ALA A 41 2.11 10.03 -13.59
C ALA A 41 2.78 9.92 -12.22
N GLU A 42 2.04 9.59 -11.17
CA GLU A 42 2.58 9.41 -9.82
C GLU A 42 3.53 8.20 -9.76
N PHE A 43 3.05 7.03 -10.22
CA PHE A 43 3.82 5.77 -10.18
C PHE A 43 5.13 5.87 -10.95
N LEU A 44 5.09 6.36 -12.18
CA LEU A 44 6.27 6.43 -13.05
C LEU A 44 7.16 7.64 -12.76
N SER A 45 6.73 8.58 -11.91
CA SER A 45 7.61 9.66 -11.43
C SER A 45 8.48 9.23 -10.26
N ASP A 46 8.23 8.05 -9.67
CA ASP A 46 8.97 7.58 -8.51
C ASP A 46 10.38 7.14 -8.91
N PRO A 47 11.44 7.73 -8.34
CA PRO A 47 12.82 7.36 -8.64
C PRO A 47 13.17 5.93 -8.18
N ARG A 48 12.38 5.32 -7.28
CA ARG A 48 12.52 3.89 -6.93
C ARG A 48 12.02 2.96 -8.02
N VAL A 49 11.20 3.47 -8.95
CA VAL A 49 10.62 2.70 -10.05
C VAL A 49 11.38 2.98 -11.34
N ILE A 50 11.72 4.24 -11.60
CA ILE A 50 12.50 4.67 -12.77
C ILE A 50 13.75 5.42 -12.29
N GLU A 51 14.91 4.78 -12.44
CA GLU A 51 16.20 5.33 -11.95
C GLU A 51 16.84 6.36 -12.90
N LEU A 52 16.17 6.73 -13.99
CA LEU A 52 16.65 7.76 -14.91
C LEU A 52 16.62 9.15 -14.25
N PRO A 53 17.60 10.03 -14.55
CA PRO A 53 17.57 11.42 -14.09
C PRO A 53 16.25 12.10 -14.44
N ARG A 54 15.64 12.77 -13.46
CA ARG A 54 14.29 13.35 -13.58
C ARG A 54 14.12 14.26 -14.80
N TRP A 55 15.12 15.08 -15.11
CA TRP A 55 15.06 16.02 -16.23
C TRP A 55 15.02 15.31 -17.60
N LEU A 56 15.59 14.10 -17.70
CA LEU A 56 15.54 13.28 -18.92
C LEU A 56 14.25 12.47 -18.99
N TRP A 57 13.80 11.93 -17.87
CA TRP A 57 12.59 11.11 -17.82
C TRP A 57 11.30 11.94 -17.95
N TRP A 58 11.27 13.14 -17.39
CA TRP A 58 10.06 13.95 -17.34
C TRP A 58 9.47 14.26 -18.74
N PRO A 59 10.26 14.66 -19.76
CA PRO A 59 9.76 14.81 -21.13
C PRO A 59 9.21 13.50 -21.72
N ILE A 60 9.83 12.35 -21.44
CA ILE A 60 9.37 11.04 -21.95
C ILE A 60 8.03 10.66 -21.29
N LEU A 61 7.95 10.83 -19.97
CA LEU A 61 6.76 10.55 -19.19
C LEU A 61 5.58 11.40 -19.66
N HIS A 62 5.72 12.72 -19.65
CA HIS A 62 4.63 13.64 -19.97
C HIS A 62 4.37 13.81 -21.48
N GLY A 63 5.40 13.58 -22.32
CA GLY A 63 5.32 13.73 -23.77
C GLY A 63 4.83 12.49 -24.50
N ILE A 64 5.25 11.28 -24.09
CA ILE A 64 4.94 10.03 -24.81
C ILE A 64 4.04 9.12 -23.97
N ILE A 65 4.50 8.77 -22.77
CA ILE A 65 3.88 7.70 -21.97
C ILE A 65 2.47 8.07 -21.54
N LEU A 66 2.29 9.25 -20.94
CA LEU A 66 0.99 9.70 -20.42
C LEU A 66 -0.01 10.06 -21.53
N ARG A 67 0.41 10.13 -22.80
CA ARG A 67 -0.47 10.35 -23.95
C ARG A 67 -0.97 9.06 -24.59
N THR A 68 -0.19 7.99 -24.52
CA THR A 68 -0.45 6.73 -25.25
C THR A 68 -0.89 5.60 -24.33
N ARG A 69 -0.20 5.42 -23.20
CA ARG A 69 -0.37 4.27 -22.29
C ARG A 69 -1.70 4.23 -21.53
N PRO A 70 -2.31 5.34 -21.08
CA PRO A 70 -3.54 5.28 -20.27
C PRO A 70 -4.71 4.58 -20.98
N ARG A 71 -4.85 4.73 -22.30
CA ARG A 71 -5.94 4.11 -23.05
C ARG A 71 -5.83 2.58 -23.05
N ALA A 72 -4.67 2.06 -23.45
CA ALA A 72 -4.43 0.62 -23.48
C ALA A 72 -4.49 -0.02 -22.07
N SER A 73 -4.00 0.69 -21.05
CA SER A 73 -4.11 0.19 -19.68
C SER A 73 -5.55 0.20 -19.17
N ALA A 74 -6.37 1.18 -19.55
CA ALA A 74 -7.77 1.29 -19.10
C ALA A 74 -8.59 0.06 -19.53
N GLU A 75 -8.40 -0.43 -20.76
CA GLU A 75 -9.04 -1.65 -21.26
C GLU A 75 -8.70 -2.88 -20.40
N LYS A 76 -7.43 -3.03 -20.00
CA LYS A 76 -7.00 -4.11 -19.11
C LYS A 76 -7.64 -3.99 -17.72
N TYR A 77 -7.66 -2.78 -17.14
CA TYR A 77 -8.31 -2.55 -15.86
C TYR A 77 -9.82 -2.80 -15.93
N ALA A 78 -10.48 -2.42 -17.01
CA ALA A 78 -11.90 -2.64 -17.22
C ALA A 78 -12.25 -4.14 -17.26
N SER A 79 -11.39 -4.97 -17.85
CA SER A 79 -11.62 -6.43 -17.96
C SER A 79 -11.67 -7.18 -16.63
N ILE A 80 -11.13 -6.59 -15.56
CA ILE A 80 -11.07 -7.20 -14.22
C ILE A 80 -11.75 -6.34 -13.15
N TRP A 81 -12.46 -5.28 -13.55
CA TRP A 81 -13.02 -4.33 -12.60
C TRP A 81 -14.17 -4.96 -11.81
N LEU A 82 -14.19 -4.78 -10.48
CA LEU A 82 -15.29 -5.23 -9.63
C LEU A 82 -16.32 -4.10 -9.46
N PRO A 83 -17.57 -4.43 -9.10
CA PRO A 83 -18.58 -3.43 -8.75
C PRO A 83 -18.10 -2.42 -7.69
N GLU A 84 -17.29 -2.88 -6.73
CA GLU A 84 -16.77 -2.06 -5.64
C GLU A 84 -15.46 -1.31 -5.99
N GLY A 85 -14.89 -1.54 -7.18
CA GLY A 85 -13.66 -0.89 -7.64
C GLY A 85 -12.58 -1.86 -8.15
N SER A 86 -11.34 -1.39 -8.19
CA SER A 86 -10.20 -2.24 -8.57
C SER A 86 -10.02 -3.40 -7.58
N PRO A 87 -9.83 -4.64 -8.05
CA PRO A 87 -9.60 -5.81 -7.20
C PRO A 87 -8.51 -5.58 -6.15
N LEU A 88 -7.42 -4.90 -6.52
CA LEU A 88 -6.31 -4.63 -5.60
C LEU A 88 -6.77 -3.83 -4.39
N ALA A 89 -7.56 -2.76 -4.61
CA ALA A 89 -8.10 -1.95 -3.53
C ALA A 89 -9.14 -2.69 -2.70
N VAL A 90 -10.06 -3.39 -3.37
CA VAL A 90 -11.11 -4.17 -2.71
C VAL A 90 -10.52 -5.22 -1.77
N TYR A 91 -9.55 -6.01 -2.25
CA TYR A 91 -8.92 -7.03 -1.43
C TYR A 91 -7.98 -6.46 -0.37
N THR A 92 -7.28 -5.35 -0.63
CA THR A 92 -6.46 -4.68 0.40
C THR A 92 -7.33 -4.19 1.56
N ARG A 93 -8.48 -3.56 1.26
CA ARG A 93 -9.46 -3.16 2.28
C ARG A 93 -9.97 -4.37 3.08
N ARG A 94 -10.43 -5.42 2.39
CA ARG A 94 -10.92 -6.65 3.06
C ARG A 94 -9.85 -7.33 3.91
N GLN A 95 -8.58 -7.28 3.50
CA GLN A 95 -7.45 -7.77 4.29
C GLN A 95 -7.25 -6.93 5.55
N ALA A 96 -7.31 -5.60 5.46
CA ALA A 96 -7.22 -4.72 6.62
C ALA A 96 -8.37 -4.95 7.61
N GLU A 97 -9.61 -5.06 7.11
CA GLU A 97 -10.78 -5.42 7.91
C GLU A 97 -10.60 -6.77 8.61
N GLY A 98 -10.15 -7.80 7.88
CA GLY A 98 -9.89 -9.12 8.46
C GLY A 98 -8.76 -9.13 9.50
N VAL A 99 -7.74 -8.29 9.33
CA VAL A 99 -6.68 -8.10 10.34
C VAL A 99 -7.24 -7.38 11.58
N ALA A 100 -8.05 -6.34 11.39
CA ALA A 100 -8.72 -5.62 12.48
C ALA A 100 -9.55 -6.59 13.34
N SER A 101 -10.46 -7.34 12.72
CA SER A 101 -11.33 -8.29 13.44
C SER A 101 -10.54 -9.37 14.18
N ARG A 102 -9.41 -9.83 13.62
CA ARG A 102 -8.55 -10.81 14.32
C ARG A 102 -7.82 -10.20 15.50
N LEU A 103 -7.34 -8.96 15.41
CA LEU A 103 -6.62 -8.30 16.50
C LEU A 103 -7.57 -7.93 17.65
N GLU A 104 -8.82 -7.54 17.34
CA GLU A 104 -9.87 -7.31 18.33
C GLU A 104 -10.13 -8.58 19.18
N GLN A 105 -10.15 -9.75 18.56
CA GLN A 105 -10.34 -11.04 19.26
C GLN A 105 -9.20 -11.40 20.22
N HIS A 106 -8.00 -10.84 20.05
CA HIS A 106 -6.83 -11.15 20.89
C HIS A 106 -6.66 -10.18 22.07
N ALA A 107 -7.73 -9.49 22.49
CA ALA A 107 -7.75 -8.55 23.62
C ALA A 107 -6.78 -7.35 23.49
N LEU A 108 -6.36 -7.01 22.28
CA LEU A 108 -5.69 -5.74 21.94
C LEU A 108 -6.73 -4.62 21.62
N ALA A 109 -7.99 -4.85 21.98
CA ALA A 109 -9.12 -3.99 21.66
C ALA A 109 -9.00 -2.63 22.36
N GLY A 110 -9.09 -1.55 21.58
CA GLY A 110 -9.05 -0.16 22.09
C GLY A 110 -7.69 0.53 22.01
N GLU A 111 -6.59 -0.22 21.83
CA GLU A 111 -5.23 0.33 21.70
C GLU A 111 -4.67 0.28 20.28
N LEU A 112 -5.35 -0.44 19.38
CA LEU A 112 -4.86 -0.71 18.04
C LEU A 112 -5.84 -0.31 16.94
N VAL A 113 -5.37 0.48 15.97
CA VAL A 113 -6.12 0.90 14.79
C VAL A 113 -5.55 0.19 13.57
N VAL A 114 -6.37 -0.52 12.79
CA VAL A 114 -5.94 -1.10 11.52
C VAL A 114 -6.48 -0.28 10.37
N ASP A 115 -5.61 0.03 9.42
CA ASP A 115 -5.95 0.86 8.29
C ASP A 115 -5.21 0.42 7.03
N TRP A 116 -5.59 0.96 5.88
CA TRP A 116 -4.95 0.66 4.61
C TRP A 116 -4.74 1.91 3.74
N ALA A 117 -3.66 1.89 2.98
CA ALA A 117 -3.32 2.94 2.02
C ALA A 117 -2.76 2.35 0.73
N MET A 118 -2.72 3.21 -0.28
CA MET A 118 -2.08 2.98 -1.55
C MET A 118 -0.82 3.83 -1.63
N ARG A 119 0.27 3.22 -2.12
CA ARG A 119 1.50 3.95 -2.39
C ARG A 119 1.28 5.00 -3.47
N TYR A 120 0.55 4.65 -4.53
CA TYR A 120 0.14 5.55 -5.61
C TYR A 120 -1.38 5.61 -5.71
N GLY A 121 -1.94 6.81 -5.82
CA GLY A 121 -3.39 7.02 -5.84
C GLY A 121 -4.02 7.12 -4.45
N SER A 122 -5.29 6.69 -4.34
CA SER A 122 -6.15 6.97 -3.18
C SER A 122 -6.69 5.68 -2.55
N PRO A 123 -6.82 5.63 -1.20
CA PRO A 123 -6.34 6.60 -0.23
C PRO A 123 -4.81 6.59 -0.14
N SER A 124 -4.16 7.76 -0.09
CA SER A 124 -2.70 7.85 -0.08
C SER A 124 -2.11 7.60 1.30
N VAL A 125 -0.86 7.14 1.37
CA VAL A 125 -0.12 6.96 2.63
C VAL A 125 -0.19 8.22 3.50
N ALA A 126 0.06 9.39 2.93
CA ALA A 126 0.01 10.65 3.67
C ALA A 126 -1.38 10.94 4.26
N SER A 127 -2.45 10.76 3.48
CA SER A 127 -3.82 11.01 3.94
C SER A 127 -4.24 10.09 5.09
N ARG A 128 -3.81 8.82 5.07
CA ARG A 128 -4.14 7.88 6.14
C ARG A 128 -3.29 8.11 7.38
N LEU A 129 -2.01 8.44 7.22
CA LEU A 129 -1.17 8.86 8.35
C LEU A 129 -1.69 10.13 9.03
N ASP A 130 -2.22 11.09 8.26
CA ASP A 130 -2.92 12.26 8.83
C ASP A 130 -4.16 11.84 9.64
N ALA A 131 -5.03 11.00 9.07
CA ALA A 131 -6.23 10.50 9.76
C ALA A 131 -5.90 9.69 11.03
N LEU A 132 -4.80 8.94 11.03
CA LEU A 132 -4.32 8.21 12.21
C LEU A 132 -3.80 9.17 13.29
N ARG A 133 -3.08 10.24 12.90
CA ARG A 133 -2.64 11.27 13.85
C ARG A 133 -3.81 12.00 14.50
N GLU A 134 -4.86 12.31 13.74
CA GLU A 134 -6.08 12.93 14.27
C GLU A 134 -6.78 12.04 15.33
N GLN A 135 -6.59 10.72 15.27
CA GLN A 135 -7.10 9.76 16.25
C GLN A 135 -6.20 9.61 17.50
N GLY A 136 -5.08 10.32 17.55
CA GLY A 136 -4.08 10.24 18.63
C GLY A 136 -3.15 9.04 18.54
N VAL A 137 -2.92 8.50 17.33
CA VAL A 137 -1.94 7.41 17.12
C VAL A 137 -0.52 7.95 17.23
N ASP A 138 0.26 7.38 18.14
CA ASP A 138 1.66 7.76 18.39
C ASP A 138 2.66 6.69 17.95
N ARG A 139 2.18 5.48 17.61
CA ARG A 139 3.01 4.38 17.09
C ARG A 139 2.42 3.81 15.82
N ILE A 140 3.24 3.60 14.79
CA ILE A 140 2.78 3.14 13.48
C ILE A 140 3.63 1.96 13.02
N VAL A 141 2.97 0.83 12.79
CA VAL A 141 3.51 -0.32 12.05
C VAL A 141 3.14 -0.15 10.59
N LEU A 142 4.13 0.17 9.76
CA LEU A 142 3.97 0.23 8.32
C LEU A 142 4.18 -1.17 7.74
N LEU A 143 3.12 -1.74 7.17
CA LEU A 143 3.11 -3.09 6.61
C LEU A 143 2.88 -3.02 5.08
N PRO A 144 3.95 -2.91 4.29
CA PRO A 144 3.83 -3.10 2.84
C PRO A 144 3.33 -4.50 2.53
N MET A 145 2.34 -4.62 1.66
CA MET A 145 1.70 -5.89 1.27
C MET A 145 2.53 -6.68 0.23
N TYR A 146 3.85 -6.59 0.36
CA TYR A 146 4.85 -7.29 -0.44
C TYR A 146 5.68 -8.19 0.49
N PRO A 147 5.53 -9.52 0.41
CA PRO A 147 6.27 -10.44 1.27
C PRO A 147 7.78 -10.34 1.06
N GLN A 148 8.22 -10.13 -0.18
CA GLN A 148 9.60 -9.92 -0.59
C GLN A 148 9.92 -8.43 -0.69
N TYR A 149 11.10 -8.04 -0.20
CA TYR A 149 11.57 -6.67 -0.32
C TYR A 149 12.00 -6.36 -1.76
N SER A 150 11.59 -5.20 -2.25
CA SER A 150 12.18 -4.54 -3.43
C SER A 150 12.20 -3.03 -3.23
N ALA A 151 13.15 -2.35 -3.89
CA ALA A 151 13.26 -0.89 -3.84
C ALA A 151 11.99 -0.22 -4.41
N ALA A 152 11.51 -0.72 -5.55
CA ALA A 152 10.32 -0.20 -6.24
C ALA A 152 9.00 -0.40 -5.47
N THR A 153 9.00 -1.18 -4.39
CA THR A 153 7.81 -1.49 -3.60
C THR A 153 7.98 -1.05 -2.15
N VAL A 154 8.68 -1.84 -1.34
CA VAL A 154 8.84 -1.62 0.11
C VAL A 154 9.59 -0.31 0.40
N ALA A 155 10.67 -0.02 -0.34
CA ALA A 155 11.43 1.21 -0.10
C ALA A 155 10.66 2.45 -0.56
N SER A 156 9.95 2.37 -1.70
CA SER A 156 9.05 3.44 -2.14
C SER A 156 7.94 3.74 -1.12
N THR A 157 7.33 2.70 -0.52
CA THR A 157 6.39 2.85 0.60
C THR A 157 7.02 3.55 1.80
N TRP A 158 8.26 3.18 2.15
CA TRP A 158 8.99 3.84 3.23
C TRP A 158 9.28 5.32 2.92
N ASP A 159 9.69 5.65 1.69
CA ASP A 159 9.96 7.02 1.29
C ASP A 159 8.70 7.91 1.41
N ALA A 160 7.52 7.40 1.02
CA ALA A 160 6.26 8.13 1.18
C ALA A 160 5.92 8.45 2.64
N ALA A 161 6.15 7.49 3.54
CA ALA A 161 5.98 7.68 4.97
C ALA A 161 7.03 8.63 5.55
N ALA A 162 8.29 8.53 5.10
CA ALA A 162 9.37 9.42 5.53
C ALA A 162 9.15 10.87 5.10
N ASP A 163 8.67 11.09 3.87
CA ASP A 163 8.29 12.42 3.39
C ASP A 163 7.15 13.02 4.20
N TRP A 164 6.17 12.21 4.61
CA TRP A 164 5.12 12.65 5.53
C TRP A 164 5.67 12.97 6.94
N MET A 165 6.61 12.17 7.47
CA MET A 165 7.23 12.41 8.78
C MET A 165 8.00 13.72 8.82
N ARG A 166 8.68 14.10 7.73
CA ARG A 166 9.42 15.37 7.61
C ARG A 166 8.53 16.61 7.81
N THR A 167 7.23 16.49 7.63
CA THR A 167 6.27 17.60 7.83
C THR A 167 5.72 17.67 9.25
N ARG A 168 6.10 16.77 10.17
CA ARG A 168 5.63 16.73 11.56
C ARG A 168 6.63 17.41 12.48
N ARG A 169 6.14 18.17 13.46
CA ARG A 169 7.00 18.73 14.50
C ARG A 169 7.34 17.66 15.54
N ASN A 170 6.37 16.80 15.84
CA ASN A 170 6.51 15.65 16.72
C ASN A 170 6.12 14.38 15.95
N PRO A 171 7.05 13.74 15.21
CA PRO A 171 6.73 12.54 14.44
C PRO A 171 6.40 11.35 15.37
N PRO A 172 5.42 10.51 15.03
CA PRO A 172 5.15 9.28 15.78
C PRO A 172 6.30 8.27 15.63
N GLU A 173 6.37 7.30 16.53
CA GLU A 173 7.23 6.13 16.34
C GLU A 173 6.78 5.36 15.11
N MET A 174 7.72 4.93 14.27
CA MET A 174 7.40 4.18 13.05
C MET A 174 8.28 2.95 12.89
N ARG A 175 7.65 1.80 12.67
CA ARG A 175 8.31 0.52 12.40
C ARG A 175 7.89 -0.01 11.04
N LEU A 176 8.86 -0.20 10.15
CA LEU A 176 8.66 -0.85 8.86
C LEU A 176 8.78 -2.38 9.01
N VAL A 177 7.76 -3.11 8.56
CA VAL A 177 7.88 -4.55 8.32
C VAL A 177 8.55 -4.74 6.96
N ARG A 178 9.88 -4.93 6.97
CA ARG A 178 10.69 -4.95 5.74
C ARG A 178 10.36 -6.10 4.79
N HIS A 179 10.06 -7.29 5.33
CA HIS A 179 9.73 -8.49 4.57
C HIS A 179 9.10 -9.53 5.51
N PHE A 180 8.30 -10.43 4.94
CA PHE A 180 7.69 -11.56 5.67
C PHE A 180 7.53 -12.82 4.80
N HIS A 181 8.23 -12.92 3.66
CA HIS A 181 8.18 -14.05 2.74
C HIS A 181 8.50 -15.42 3.39
N ALA A 182 9.37 -15.45 4.39
CA ALA A 182 9.75 -16.66 5.12
C ALA A 182 8.86 -16.92 6.36
N HIS A 183 7.87 -16.07 6.64
CA HIS A 183 7.03 -16.23 7.82
C HIS A 183 6.23 -17.54 7.72
N PRO A 184 6.30 -18.45 8.71
CA PRO A 184 5.70 -19.78 8.60
C PRO A 184 4.20 -19.75 8.28
N ALA A 185 3.45 -18.78 8.82
CA ALA A 185 2.02 -18.65 8.51
C ALA A 185 1.76 -18.22 7.06
N TYR A 186 2.62 -17.40 6.46
CA TYR A 186 2.52 -16.99 5.07
C TYR A 186 2.82 -18.17 4.13
N VAL A 187 3.92 -18.90 4.41
CA VAL A 187 4.29 -20.11 3.66
C VAL A 187 3.18 -21.17 3.74
N ARG A 188 2.61 -21.40 4.93
CA ARG A 188 1.47 -22.32 5.10
C ARG A 188 0.24 -21.88 4.30
N ALA A 189 -0.09 -20.59 4.29
CA ALA A 189 -1.23 -20.09 3.51
C ALA A 189 -1.03 -20.29 2.00
N LEU A 190 0.18 -20.06 1.48
CA LEU A 190 0.51 -20.34 0.08
C LEU A 190 0.42 -21.84 -0.24
N ALA A 191 1.04 -22.68 0.59
CA ALA A 191 1.03 -24.14 0.42
C ALA A 191 -0.40 -24.69 0.45
N ALA A 192 -1.24 -24.20 1.38
CA ALA A 192 -2.64 -24.60 1.46
C ALA A 192 -3.40 -24.29 0.15
N ARG A 193 -3.21 -23.10 -0.43
CA ARG A 193 -3.85 -22.75 -1.71
C ARG A 193 -3.42 -23.67 -2.86
N VAL A 194 -2.14 -24.01 -2.94
CA VAL A 194 -1.62 -24.94 -3.96
C VAL A 194 -2.19 -26.34 -3.76
N CYS A 195 -2.17 -26.85 -2.53
CA CYS A 195 -2.70 -28.16 -2.20
C CYS A 195 -4.20 -28.26 -2.46
N SER A 196 -5.00 -27.26 -2.09
CA SER A 196 -6.44 -27.23 -2.39
C SER A 196 -6.70 -27.26 -3.90
N HIS A 197 -5.94 -26.50 -4.69
CA HIS A 197 -6.08 -26.55 -6.14
C HIS A 197 -5.76 -27.95 -6.72
N TRP A 198 -4.71 -28.61 -6.22
CA TRP A 198 -4.37 -29.99 -6.62
C TRP A 198 -5.40 -31.02 -6.21
N GLN A 199 -6.07 -30.84 -5.08
CA GLN A 199 -7.17 -31.73 -4.65
C GLN A 199 -8.35 -31.66 -5.63
N GLU A 200 -8.63 -30.48 -6.17
CA GLU A 200 -9.74 -30.26 -7.09
C GLU A 200 -9.40 -30.63 -8.55
N HIS A 201 -8.16 -30.39 -9.00
CA HIS A 201 -7.78 -30.47 -10.42
C HIS A 201 -6.73 -31.54 -10.74
N GLY A 202 -6.25 -32.27 -9.73
CA GLY A 202 -5.10 -33.18 -9.86
C GLY A 202 -3.75 -32.46 -9.71
N ARG A 203 -2.71 -33.25 -9.39
CA ARG A 203 -1.35 -32.73 -9.21
C ARG A 203 -0.57 -32.77 -10.53
N PRO A 204 -0.02 -31.65 -11.03
CA PRO A 204 0.77 -31.61 -12.25
C PRO A 204 2.23 -32.06 -12.03
N ASP A 205 2.96 -32.33 -13.12
CA ASP A 205 4.40 -32.67 -13.10
C ASP A 205 5.32 -31.50 -12.69
N ARG A 206 4.83 -30.27 -12.85
CA ARG A 206 5.58 -29.03 -12.64
C ARG A 206 4.72 -28.00 -11.93
N LEU A 207 5.33 -27.27 -11.01
CA LEU A 207 4.77 -26.07 -10.39
C LEU A 207 5.56 -24.86 -10.90
N LEU A 208 4.89 -23.97 -11.64
CA LEU A 208 5.48 -22.71 -12.08
C LEU A 208 5.21 -21.62 -11.04
N MET A 209 6.27 -21.09 -10.43
CA MET A 209 6.19 -19.89 -9.59
C MET A 209 6.58 -18.68 -10.43
N SER A 210 5.65 -17.74 -10.61
CA SER A 210 5.86 -16.51 -11.38
C SER A 210 5.84 -15.29 -10.47
N PHE A 211 6.83 -14.42 -10.64
CA PHE A 211 7.00 -13.16 -9.93
C PHE A 211 7.13 -12.03 -10.95
N HIS A 212 6.79 -10.81 -10.54
CA HIS A 212 7.00 -9.61 -11.36
C HIS A 212 8.47 -9.23 -11.42
#